data_AF-A0A931KAZ0-F1
#
_entry.id   AF-A0A931KAZ0-F1
#
_cell.length_a   1.000
_cell.length_b   1.000
_cell.length_c   1.000
_cell.angle_alpha   90.00
_cell.angle_beta   90.00
_cell.angle_gamma   90.00
#
_symmetry.space_group_name_H-M   'P 1'
#
loop_
_entity.id
_entity.type
_entity.pdbx_description
1 polymer ?
#
loop_
_entity_poly.entity_id
_entity_poly.type
_entity_poly.pdbx_seq_one_letter_code
_entity_poly.pdbx_strand_id
1 'polypeptide(L)'
;MNDPNRREALRHSANTGILIAFADPEAQKDDVKQNEAPKPPEKPGDRDRRAVIGAGMTEAEADCWAMVAELAGKFFALPELHPMDKQEIATAIHVIQHRLLSRPTYRKYLESHQSMAKKPE
;
A
#
# COMPACT_ATOMS: atom_id res chain seq x y z
N MET A 1 -31.15 38.96 9.01
CA MET A 1 -30.41 38.07 9.93
C MET A 1 -29.45 37.26 9.08
N ASN A 2 -28.21 37.73 9.00
CA ASN A 2 -27.13 37.08 8.25
C ASN A 2 -26.35 36.23 9.23
N ASP A 3 -26.40 34.91 9.06
CA ASP A 3 -25.60 33.95 9.82
C ASP A 3 -24.12 34.08 9.38
N PRO A 4 -23.19 34.48 10.27
CA PRO A 4 -21.78 34.44 9.94
C PRO A 4 -21.27 33.00 10.08
N ASN A 5 -21.03 32.41 8.91
CA ASN A 5 -20.16 31.28 8.61
C ASN A 5 -19.30 30.73 9.76
N ARG A 6 -19.67 29.52 10.19
CA ARG A 6 -18.88 28.55 10.99
C ARG A 6 -17.44 28.32 10.47
N ARG A 7 -17.15 28.72 9.23
CA ARG A 7 -15.83 28.64 8.58
C ARG A 7 -14.84 29.73 8.99
N GLU A 8 -15.29 30.89 9.48
CA GLU A 8 -14.37 31.96 9.94
C GLU A 8 -13.87 31.72 11.36
N ALA A 9 -14.69 31.09 12.22
CA ALA A 9 -14.30 30.73 13.59
C ALA A 9 -13.13 29.72 13.66
N LEU A 10 -12.91 28.93 12.60
CA LEU A 10 -11.83 27.93 12.54
C LEU A 10 -10.52 28.44 11.95
N ARG A 11 -10.45 29.69 11.46
CA ARG A 11 -9.20 30.26 10.91
C ARG A 11 -8.37 31.06 11.92
N HIS A 12 -8.91 31.35 13.10
CA HIS A 12 -8.23 32.15 14.12
C HIS A 12 -7.52 31.34 15.22
N SER A 13 -7.50 30.01 15.18
CA SER A 13 -6.85 29.18 16.21
C SER A 13 -5.48 28.60 15.83
N ALA A 14 -4.90 28.96 14.67
CA ALA A 14 -3.70 28.28 14.16
C ALA A 14 -2.36 29.01 14.34
N ASN A 15 -2.29 30.20 14.95
CA ASN A 15 -1.04 30.98 15.02
C ASN A 15 -0.69 31.54 16.42
N THR A 16 -0.67 30.68 17.44
CA THR A 16 -0.10 31.04 18.76
C THR A 16 0.71 29.90 19.34
N GLY A 17 1.82 29.56 18.68
CA GLY A 17 2.90 28.76 19.28
C GLY A 17 3.97 29.69 19.86
N ILE A 18 3.69 30.28 21.02
CA ILE A 18 4.66 31.10 21.77
C ILE A 18 5.73 30.18 22.35
N LEU A 19 6.99 30.49 22.00
CA LEU A 19 8.20 30.01 22.64
C LEU A 19 8.16 30.32 24.15
N ILE A 20 8.21 29.28 24.99
CA ILE A 20 8.69 29.41 26.36
C ILE A 20 9.81 28.42 26.56
N ALA A 21 11.01 28.97 26.61
CA ALA A 21 12.21 28.32 27.10
C ALA A 21 12.07 28.04 28.59
N PHE A 22 12.10 26.76 28.96
CA PHE A 22 12.58 26.35 30.27
C PHE A 22 13.77 25.43 30.05
N ALA A 23 14.92 25.91 30.52
CA ALA A 23 16.16 25.16 30.59
C ALA A 23 16.02 24.06 31.65
N ASP A 24 16.36 22.84 31.28
CA ASP A 24 16.74 21.78 32.20
C ASP A 24 18.02 21.13 31.60
N PRO A 25 19.16 21.14 32.31
CA PRO A 25 20.45 20.81 31.71
C PRO A 25 20.85 19.36 32.01
N GLU A 26 20.02 18.37 31.69
CA GLU A 26 20.44 16.96 31.87
C GLU A 26 19.55 15.97 31.10
N ALA A 27 19.62 15.98 29.76
CA ALA A 27 19.11 14.89 28.93
C ALA A 27 19.74 14.86 27.53
N GLN A 28 21.08 14.95 27.45
CA GLN A 28 21.79 14.47 26.26
C GLN A 28 21.82 12.94 26.31
N LYS A 29 20.78 12.30 25.78
CA LYS A 29 20.89 10.95 25.24
C LYS A 29 21.00 11.07 23.75
N ASP A 30 22.25 10.93 23.31
CA ASP A 30 22.74 10.70 21.97
C ASP A 30 21.66 10.23 20.97
N ASP A 31 21.18 11.18 20.19
CA ASP A 31 20.60 10.95 18.87
C ASP A 31 21.71 10.41 17.97
N VAL A 32 21.94 9.09 18.00
CA VAL A 32 22.66 8.40 16.92
C VAL A 32 21.70 8.31 15.72
N LYS A 33 21.49 9.45 15.05
CA LYS A 33 21.03 9.47 13.67
C LYS A 33 22.16 8.88 12.83
N GLN A 34 22.11 7.57 12.63
CA GLN A 34 22.93 6.90 11.63
C GLN A 34 22.69 7.62 10.29
N ASN A 35 23.77 8.19 9.76
CA ASN A 35 23.87 8.63 8.38
C ASN A 35 23.70 7.41 7.47
N GLU A 36 22.48 6.91 7.30
CA GLU A 36 22.14 6.10 6.15
C GLU A 36 22.25 7.01 4.92
N ALA A 37 23.23 6.72 4.07
CA ALA A 37 23.32 7.31 2.75
C ALA A 37 21.94 7.24 2.08
N PRO A 38 21.50 8.29 1.35
CA PRO A 38 20.18 8.30 0.72
C PRO A 38 20.04 7.03 -0.13
N LYS A 39 19.13 6.15 0.31
CA LYS A 39 18.85 4.90 -0.36
C LYS A 39 18.56 5.23 -1.83
N PRO A 40 19.21 4.58 -2.79
CA PRO A 40 18.97 4.87 -4.20
C PRO A 40 17.47 4.76 -4.47
N PRO A 41 16.90 5.65 -5.32
CA PRO A 41 15.48 5.66 -5.58
C PRO A 41 15.05 4.26 -6.01
N GLU A 42 14.13 3.65 -5.24
CA GLU A 42 13.64 2.31 -5.53
C GLU A 42 13.03 2.31 -6.93
N LYS A 43 13.31 1.27 -7.73
CA LYS A 43 12.73 1.23 -9.07
C LYS A 43 11.20 1.11 -8.93
N PRO A 44 10.43 1.73 -9.83
CA PRO A 44 8.98 1.53 -9.88
C PRO A 44 8.67 0.02 -9.92
N GLY A 45 7.92 -0.47 -8.93
CA GLY A 45 7.54 -1.88 -8.82
C GLY A 45 8.32 -2.71 -7.79
N ASP A 46 9.53 -2.30 -7.36
CA ASP A 46 10.33 -3.08 -6.38
C ASP A 46 9.63 -3.16 -5.01
N ARG A 47 8.99 -2.06 -4.60
CA ARG A 47 8.21 -1.99 -3.37
C ARG A 47 7.05 -2.99 -3.39
N ASP A 48 6.26 -2.97 -4.46
CA ASP A 48 5.07 -3.81 -4.57
C ASP A 48 5.45 -5.29 -4.65
N ARG A 49 6.52 -5.62 -5.39
CA ARG A 49 7.06 -6.97 -5.47
C ARG A 49 7.44 -7.51 -4.10
N ARG A 50 8.19 -6.74 -3.30
CA ARG A 50 8.54 -7.14 -1.93
C ARG A 50 7.30 -7.29 -1.04
N ALA A 51 6.31 -6.41 -1.20
CA ALA A 51 5.09 -6.46 -0.41
C ALA A 51 4.27 -7.73 -0.69
N VAL A 52 4.06 -8.09 -1.97
CA VAL A 52 3.27 -9.27 -2.33
C VAL A 52 3.97 -10.58 -1.97
N ILE A 53 5.30 -10.64 -2.10
CA ILE A 53 6.10 -11.78 -1.63
C ILE A 53 6.03 -11.87 -0.10
N GLY A 54 6.18 -10.74 0.61
CA GLY A 54 6.01 -10.66 2.06
C GLY A 54 4.62 -11.11 2.54
N ALA A 55 3.59 -10.97 1.70
CA ALA A 55 2.23 -11.46 1.95
C ALA A 55 2.05 -12.97 1.68
N GLY A 56 3.08 -13.66 1.19
CA GLY A 56 3.09 -15.12 0.98
C GLY A 56 2.86 -15.57 -0.46
N MET A 57 2.90 -14.64 -1.43
CA MET A 57 2.93 -14.99 -2.85
C MET A 57 4.30 -15.57 -3.22
N THR A 58 4.32 -16.52 -4.16
CA THR A 58 5.59 -17.01 -4.74
C THR A 58 6.19 -15.98 -5.70
N GLU A 59 7.46 -16.15 -6.07
CA GLU A 59 8.12 -15.32 -7.09
C GLU A 59 7.32 -15.26 -8.40
N ALA A 60 6.87 -16.42 -8.89
CA ALA A 60 6.06 -16.50 -10.12
C ALA A 60 4.69 -15.82 -9.97
N GLU A 61 4.07 -15.89 -8.79
CA GLU A 61 2.82 -15.17 -8.50
C GLU A 61 3.05 -13.65 -8.46
N ALA A 62 4.19 -13.20 -7.94
CA ALA A 62 4.59 -11.79 -7.92
C ALA A 62 4.92 -11.26 -9.32
N ASP A 63 5.52 -12.08 -10.18
CA ASP A 63 5.77 -11.71 -11.58
C ASP A 63 4.44 -11.58 -12.34
N CYS A 64 3.48 -12.49 -12.12
CA CYS A 64 2.11 -12.34 -12.62
C CYS A 64 1.43 -11.06 -12.14
N TRP A 65 1.61 -10.70 -10.87
CA TRP A 65 1.08 -9.44 -10.32
C TRP A 65 1.63 -8.22 -11.05
N ALA A 66 2.95 -8.18 -11.26
CA ALA A 66 3.60 -7.09 -11.98
C ALA A 66 3.12 -6.99 -13.44
N MET A 67 3.00 -8.12 -14.15
CA MET A 67 2.50 -8.14 -15.53
C MET A 67 1.07 -7.62 -15.65
N VAL A 68 0.20 -7.93 -14.69
CA VAL A 68 -1.19 -7.44 -14.68
C VAL A 68 -1.24 -5.92 -14.48
N ALA A 69 -0.40 -5.38 -13.58
CA ALA A 69 -0.30 -3.94 -13.37
C ALA A 69 0.27 -3.21 -14.60
N GLU A 70 1.28 -3.80 -15.25
CA GLU A 70 1.85 -3.26 -16.49
C GLU A 70 0.82 -3.27 -17.63
N LEU A 71 0.10 -4.38 -17.80
CA LEU A 71 -0.99 -4.50 -18.77
C LEU A 71 -2.06 -3.44 -18.54
N ALA A 72 -2.47 -3.23 -17.29
CA ALA A 72 -3.44 -2.21 -16.91
C ALA A 72 -2.97 -0.81 -17.35
N GLY A 73 -1.73 -0.45 -16.99
CA GLY A 73 -1.15 0.84 -17.37
C GLY A 73 -1.09 1.04 -18.88
N LYS A 74 -0.67 0.00 -19.62
CA LYS A 74 -0.64 0.02 -21.09
C LYS A 74 -2.02 0.14 -21.70
N PHE A 75 -3.01 -0.58 -21.18
CA PHE A 75 -4.38 -0.55 -21.71
C PHE A 75 -5.02 0.83 -21.51
N PHE A 76 -4.89 1.43 -20.31
CA PHE A 76 -5.47 2.74 -20.04
C PHE A 76 -4.80 3.90 -20.79
N ALA A 77 -3.64 3.66 -21.39
CA ALA A 77 -2.98 4.61 -22.29
C ALA A 77 -3.48 4.50 -23.75
N LEU A 78 -4.25 3.46 -24.10
CA LEU A 78 -4.82 3.32 -25.44
C LEU A 78 -5.97 4.32 -25.67
N PRO A 79 -6.21 4.73 -26.92
CA PRO A 79 -7.39 5.50 -27.28
C PRO A 79 -8.67 4.76 -26.86
N GLU A 80 -9.61 5.49 -26.28
CA GLU A 80 -10.91 4.95 -25.88
C GLU A 80 -11.76 4.63 -27.10
N LEU A 81 -12.21 3.38 -27.22
CA LEU A 81 -13.06 2.93 -28.33
C LEU A 81 -14.54 2.90 -27.93
N HIS A 82 -14.83 2.58 -26.68
CA HIS A 82 -16.18 2.56 -26.12
C HIS A 82 -16.19 3.13 -24.68
N PRO A 83 -17.23 3.91 -24.29
CA PRO A 83 -17.30 4.55 -22.97
C PRO A 83 -17.20 3.59 -21.77
N MET A 84 -17.55 2.31 -21.96
CA MET A 84 -17.48 1.30 -20.91
C MET A 84 -16.15 0.55 -20.82
N ASP A 85 -15.26 0.68 -21.81
CA ASP A 85 -14.03 -0.12 -21.90
C ASP A 85 -13.19 -0.01 -20.63
N LYS A 86 -13.02 1.21 -20.13
CA LYS A 86 -12.20 1.46 -18.93
C LYS A 86 -12.75 0.75 -17.71
N GLN A 87 -14.07 0.76 -17.53
CA GLN A 87 -14.72 0.13 -16.38
C GLN A 87 -14.71 -1.40 -16.47
N GLU A 88 -14.97 -1.94 -17.67
CA GLU A 88 -14.93 -3.38 -17.91
C GLU A 88 -13.52 -3.94 -17.67
N ILE A 89 -12.51 -3.26 -18.20
CA ILE A 89 -11.12 -3.69 -18.07
C ILE A 89 -10.59 -3.49 -16.65
N ALA A 90 -10.93 -2.39 -15.97
CA ALA A 90 -10.61 -2.22 -14.55
C ALA A 90 -11.19 -3.37 -13.70
N THR A 91 -12.43 -3.77 -13.98
CA THR A 91 -13.08 -4.90 -13.29
C THR A 91 -12.33 -6.21 -13.56
N ALA A 92 -11.98 -6.48 -14.81
CA ALA A 92 -11.22 -7.68 -15.18
C ALA A 92 -9.84 -7.74 -14.48
N ILE A 93 -9.11 -6.62 -14.46
CA ILE A 93 -7.83 -6.49 -13.75
C ILE A 93 -7.98 -6.76 -12.26
N HIS A 94 -8.99 -6.16 -11.61
CA HIS A 94 -9.24 -6.38 -10.19
C HIS A 94 -9.59 -7.84 -9.87
N VAL A 95 -10.35 -8.52 -10.75
CA VAL A 95 -10.65 -9.95 -10.59
C VAL A 95 -9.36 -10.76 -10.60
N ILE A 96 -8.45 -10.51 -11.54
CA ILE A 96 -7.17 -11.24 -11.63
C ILE A 96 -6.32 -10.97 -10.38
N GLN A 97 -6.18 -9.70 -9.99
CA GLN A 97 -5.43 -9.31 -8.79
C GLN A 97 -5.99 -9.97 -7.52
N HIS A 98 -7.32 -9.99 -7.36
CA HIS A 98 -7.97 -10.66 -6.22
C HIS A 98 -7.70 -12.17 -6.22
N ARG A 99 -7.73 -12.82 -7.39
CA ARG A 99 -7.40 -14.24 -7.51
C ARG A 99 -5.96 -14.51 -7.13
N LEU A 100 -5.01 -13.64 -7.50
CA LEU A 100 -3.62 -13.76 -7.09
C LEU A 100 -3.44 -13.59 -5.57
N LEU A 101 -4.06 -12.57 -4.96
CA LEU A 101 -3.97 -12.30 -3.52
C LEU A 101 -4.57 -13.40 -2.65
N SER A 102 -5.56 -14.15 -3.16
CA SER A 102 -6.19 -15.25 -2.41
C SER A 102 -5.38 -16.56 -2.44
N ARG A 103 -4.40 -16.71 -3.34
CA ARG A 103 -3.63 -17.96 -3.50
C ARG A 103 -2.86 -18.37 -2.24
N PRO A 104 -2.14 -17.48 -1.53
CA PRO A 104 -1.40 -17.88 -0.33
C PRO A 104 -2.32 -18.43 0.77
N THR A 105 -3.48 -17.79 0.97
CA THR A 105 -4.50 -18.24 1.92
C THR A 105 -5.07 -19.59 1.51
N TYR A 106 -5.39 -19.77 0.23
CA TYR A 106 -5.92 -21.03 -0.27
C TYR A 106 -4.91 -22.19 -0.14
N ARG A 107 -3.62 -21.91 -0.36
CA ARG A 107 -2.54 -22.89 -0.14
C ARG A 107 -2.51 -23.39 1.31
N LYS A 108 -2.55 -22.47 2.29
CA LYS A 108 -2.62 -22.81 3.72
C LYS A 108 -3.88 -23.61 4.07
N TYR A 109 -5.00 -23.29 3.43
CA TYR A 109 -6.25 -24.04 3.62
C TYR A 109 -6.15 -25.48 3.11
N LEU A 110 -5.49 -25.72 1.98
CA LEU A 110 -5.23 -27.08 1.48
C LEU A 110 -4.28 -27.85 2.39
N GLU A 111 -3.23 -27.21 2.89
CA GLU A 111 -2.28 -27.81 3.84
C GLU A 111 -2.97 -28.24 5.14
N SER A 112 -3.87 -27.41 5.68
CA SER A 112 -4.61 -27.75 6.90
C SER A 112 -5.59 -28.90 6.67
N HIS A 113 -6.26 -28.97 5.51
CA HIS A 113 -7.11 -30.10 5.17
C HIS A 113 -6.31 -31.41 5.05
N GLN A 114 -5.13 -31.37 4.44
CA GLN A 114 -4.27 -32.54 4.30
C GLN A 114 -3.72 -33.04 5.63
N SER A 115 -3.41 -32.15 6.58
CA SER A 115 -2.93 -32.54 7.91
C SER A 115 -4.03 -33.19 8.76
N MET A 116 -5.28 -32.73 8.63
CA MET A 116 -6.43 -33.37 9.28
C MET A 116 -6.67 -34.80 8.76
N ALA A 117 -6.49 -35.03 7.45
CA ALA A 117 -6.68 -36.35 6.85
C ALA A 117 -5.58 -37.38 7.23
N LYS A 118 -4.41 -36.93 7.69
CA LYS A 118 -3.24 -37.78 7.96
C LYS A 118 -3.10 -38.23 9.40
N LYS A 119 -3.97 -37.83 10.33
CA LYS A 119 -3.86 -38.20 11.75
C LYS A 119 -4.51 -39.59 11.95
N PRO A 120 -3.73 -40.69 12.12
CA PRO A 120 -4.32 -41.97 12.52
C PRO A 120 -4.66 -41.92 14.01
N GLU A 121 -5.80 -42.51 14.38
CA GLU A 121 -6.21 -42.73 15.78
C GLU A 121 -5.22 -43.62 16.54
#